data_AF-A0A9W4PKN5-F1
#
_entry.id   AF-A0A9W4PKN5-F1
#
_cell.length_a   1.000
_cell.length_b   1.000
_cell.length_c   1.000
_cell.angle_alpha   90.00
_cell.angle_beta   90.00
_cell.angle_gamma   90.00
#
_symmetry.space_group_name_H-M   'P 1'
#
loop_
_entity.id
_entity.type
_entity.pdbx_description
1 polymer ?
#
loop_
_entity_poly.entity_id
_entity_poly.type
_entity_poly.pdbx_seq_one_letter_code
_entity_poly.pdbx_strand_id
1 'polypeptide(L)' 'MNYEYKEKEKKNGPYVSIRDKGENSLLEVERKGNQIEIVTYWRNDKKTKFTMPVELFEKMSKGMIQS' A
#
# COMPACT_ATOMS: atom_id res chain seq x y z
N MET A 1 -2.76 -16.21 -10.11
CA MET A 1 -1.78 -15.20 -9.63
C MET A 1 -1.45 -15.52 -8.18
N ASN A 2 -0.18 -15.45 -7.77
CA ASN A 2 0.26 -15.73 -6.38
C ASN A 2 -0.01 -14.56 -5.41
N TYR A 3 -0.94 -13.67 -5.77
CA TYR A 3 -1.25 -12.46 -5.03
C TYR A 3 -2.62 -12.56 -4.36
N GLU A 4 -2.72 -12.14 -3.11
CA GLU A 4 -3.99 -11.86 -2.45
C GLU A 4 -4.16 -10.35 -2.29
N TYR A 5 -5.29 -9.82 -2.76
CA TYR A 5 -5.70 -8.44 -2.55
C TYR A 5 -6.76 -8.38 -1.46
N LYS A 6 -6.62 -7.44 -0.53
CA LYS A 6 -7.62 -7.14 0.49
C LYS A 6 -7.82 -5.65 0.60
N GLU A 7 -9.07 -5.25 0.70
CA GLU A 7 -9.46 -3.85 0.90
C GLU A 7 -10.37 -3.76 2.11
N LYS A 8 -10.17 -2.70 2.91
CA LYS A 8 -10.93 -2.44 4.13
C LYS A 8 -11.07 -0.94 4.34
N GLU A 9 -12.17 -0.55 4.96
CA GLU A 9 -12.33 0.78 5.55
C GLU A 9 -11.83 0.74 6.99
N LYS A 10 -10.83 1.57 7.33
CA LYS A 10 -10.41 1.79 8.71
C LYS A 10 -10.94 3.14 9.19
N LYS A 11 -10.93 3.35 10.51
CA LYS A 11 -11.34 4.64 11.14
C LYS A 11 -10.65 5.88 10.54
N ASN A 12 -9.44 5.71 9.99
CA ASN A 12 -8.62 6.80 9.47
C ASN A 12 -8.64 6.94 7.93
N GLY A 13 -9.38 6.06 7.25
CA GLY A 13 -9.53 6.04 5.80
C GLY A 13 -9.37 4.65 5.18
N PRO A 14 -9.36 4.59 3.84
CA PRO A 14 -9.16 3.35 3.10
C PRO A 14 -7.82 2.68 3.42
N TYR A 15 -7.86 1.36 3.47
CA TYR A 15 -6.70 0.50 3.64
C TYR A 15 -6.73 -0.62 2.60
N VAL A 16 -5.59 -0.84 1.98
CA VAL A 16 -5.37 -1.90 1.00
C VAL A 16 -4.17 -2.74 1.44
N SER A 17 -4.25 -4.05 1.24
CA SER A 17 -3.08 -4.91 1.34
C SER A 17 -2.96 -5.91 0.20
N ILE A 18 -1.73 -6.12 -0.21
CA ILE A 18 -1.34 -7.03 -1.30
C ILE A 18 -0.32 -8.00 -0.72
N ARG A 19 -0.66 -9.29 -0.67
CA ARG A 19 0.24 -10.36 -0.24
C ARG A 19 0.76 -11.14 -1.44
N ASP A 20 2.07 -11.21 -1.59
CA ASP A 20 2.71 -12.17 -2.50
C ASP A 20 3.02 -13.46 -1.73
N LYS A 21 2.35 -14.56 -2.11
CA LYS A 21 2.55 -15.89 -1.50
C LYS A 21 3.88 -16.53 -1.89
N GLY A 22 4.42 -16.20 -3.07
CA GLY A 22 5.68 -16.78 -3.56
C GLY A 22 6.87 -16.21 -2.78
N GLU A 23 6.93 -14.89 -2.65
CA GLU A 23 8.00 -14.20 -1.92
C GLU A 23 7.78 -14.15 -0.40
N ASN A 24 6.58 -14.54 0.05
CA ASN A 24 6.12 -14.32 1.43
C ASN A 24 6.32 -12.86 1.86
N SER A 25 5.86 -11.94 1.01
CA SER A 25 5.94 -10.49 1.22
C SER A 25 4.54 -9.88 1.30
N LEU A 26 4.45 -8.74 1.97
CA LEU A 26 3.20 -8.01 2.17
C LEU A 26 3.44 -6.52 1.92
N LEU A 27 2.57 -5.93 1.14
CA LEU A 27 2.44 -4.49 0.97
C LEU A 27 1.15 -4.05 1.66
N GLU A 28 1.26 -3.04 2.51
CA GLU A 28 0.11 -2.36 3.11
C GLU A 28 0.13 -0.89 2.70
N VAL A 29 -1.02 -0.38 2.28
CA VAL A 29 -1.22 1.02 1.94
C VAL A 29 -2.41 1.53 2.73
N GLU A 30 -2.22 2.58 3.54
CA GLU A 30 -3.26 3.15 4.38
C GLU A 30 -3.34 4.66 4.20
N ARG A 31 -4.56 5.19 4.01
CA ARG A 31 -4.80 6.62 4.11
C ARG A 31 -4.93 7.02 5.58
N LYS A 32 -4.19 8.07 5.96
CA LYS A 32 -4.23 8.68 7.29
C LYS A 32 -4.42 10.19 7.09
N GLY A 33 -5.68 10.62 7.03
CA GLY A 33 -6.03 12.01 6.72
C GLY A 33 -5.54 12.43 5.33
N ASN A 34 -4.60 13.38 5.28
CA ASN A 34 -4.02 13.91 4.04
C ASN A 34 -2.70 13.23 3.62
N GLN A 35 -2.37 12.08 4.24
CA GLN A 35 -1.19 11.30 3.89
C GLN A 35 -1.56 9.85 3.54
N ILE A 36 -0.71 9.24 2.72
CA ILE A 36 -0.70 7.82 2.41
C ILE A 36 0.54 7.22 3.06
N GLU A 37 0.35 6.19 3.88
CA GLU A 37 1.41 5.38 4.46
C GLU A 37 1.52 4.07 3.68
N ILE A 38 2.74 3.75 3.25
CA ILE A 38 3.08 2.51 2.55
C ILE A 38 4.05 1.73 3.43
N VAL A 39 3.71 0.48 3.76
CA VAL A 39 4.55 -0.40 4.57
C VAL A 39 4.80 -1.70 3.81
N THR A 40 6.07 -2.12 3.76
CA THR A 40 6.44 -3.42 3.20
C THR A 40 6.96 -4.34 4.27
N TYR A 41 6.59 -5.61 4.15
CA TYR A 41 7.07 -6.69 4.97
C TYR A 41 7.66 -7.79 4.09
N TRP A 42 8.72 -8.42 4.57
CA TRP A 42 9.29 -9.61 3.94
C TRP A 42 9.52 -10.66 5.01
N ARG A 43 8.97 -11.86 4.80
CA ARG A 43 8.97 -12.95 5.78
C ARG A 43 8.43 -12.53 7.15
N ASN A 44 7.37 -11.71 7.14
CA ASN A 44 6.73 -11.09 8.30
C ASN A 44 7.55 -10.02 9.05
N ASP A 45 8.78 -9.72 8.62
CA ASP A 45 9.53 -8.59 9.16
C ASP A 45 9.15 -7.32 8.42
N LYS A 46 8.83 -6.25 9.16
CA LYS A 46 8.68 -4.91 8.58
C LYS A 46 10.03 -4.47 8.00
N LYS A 47 10.08 -4.23 6.69
CA LYS A 47 11.31 -3.82 5.99
C LYS A 47 11.38 -2.32 5.78
N THR A 48 10.31 -1.71 5.25
CA THR A 48 10.31 -0.28 4.94
C THR A 48 8.96 0.34 5.28
N LYS A 49 8.98 1.60 5.68
CA LYS A 49 7.81 2.47 5.76
C LYS A 49 8.09 3.76 4.98
N PHE A 50 7.17 4.14 4.12
CA PHE A 50 7.19 5.41 3.40
C PHE A 50 5.88 6.16 3.64
N THR A 51 5.93 7.49 3.65
CA THR A 51 4.73 8.32 3.84
C THR A 51 4.79 9.51 2.90
N MET A 52 3.68 9.80 2.23
CA MET A 52 3.58 10.92 1.29
C MET A 52 2.22 11.60 1.33
N PRO A 53 2.09 12.86 0.87
CA PRO A 53 0.79 13.51 0.69
C PRO A 53 -0.10 12.75 -0.30
N VAL A 54 -1.43 12.78 -0.08
CA VAL A 54 -2.42 12.15 -0.96
C VAL A 54 -2.29 12.65 -2.40
N GLU A 55 -2.13 13.97 -2.58
CA GLU A 55 -1.98 14.59 -3.91
C GLU A 55 -0.80 14.01 -4.71
N LEU A 56 0.33 13.77 -4.03
CA LEU A 56 1.52 13.18 -4.67
C LEU A 56 1.29 11.72 -5.04
N PHE A 57 0.61 10.96 -4.17
CA PHE A 57 0.25 9.56 -4.45
C PHE A 57 -0.70 9.45 -5.65
N GLU A 58 -1.68 10.35 -5.75
CA GLU A 58 -2.60 10.41 -6.89
C GLU A 58 -1.88 10.75 -8.20
N LYS A 59 -0.98 11.75 -8.17
CA LYS A 59 -0.16 12.13 -9.32
C LYS A 59 0.71 10.96 -9.80
N MET A 60 1.36 10.28 -8.86
CA MET A 60 2.18 9.09 -9.14
C MET A 60 1.32 7.97 -9.76
N SER A 61 0.18 7.64 -9.13
CA SER A 61 -0.70 6.56 -9.58
C SER A 61 -1.24 6.81 -10.99
N LYS A 62 -1.69 8.04 -11.29
CA LYS A 62 -2.12 8.43 -12.64
C LYS A 62 -0.98 8.31 -13.65
N GLY A 63 0.21 8.77 -13.30
CA GLY A 63 1.40 8.70 -14.17
C GLY A 63 1.84 7.26 -14.49
N MET A 64 1.58 6.29 -13.60
CA MET A 64 1.91 4.88 -13.81
C MET A 64 0.85 4.09 -14.61
N ILE A 65 -0.39 4.60 -14.67
CA ILE A 65 -1.52 3.90 -15.34
C ILE A 65 -1.75 4.44 -16.76
N GLN A 66 -1.50 5.73 -17.00
CA GLN A 66 -1.76 6.39 -18.29
C GLN A 66 -0.60 6.28 -19.30
N SER A 67 0.23 5.23 -19.21
CA SER A 67 1.33 4.96 -20.14
C SER A 67 0.85 4.43 -21.49
#